data_AF-A0A074X2Q8-F1
#
_entry.id   AF-A0A074X2Q8-F1
#
_cell.length_a   1.000
_cell.length_b   1.000
_cell.length_c   1.000
_cell.angle_alpha   90.00
_cell.angle_beta   90.00
_cell.angle_gamma   90.00
#
_symmetry.space_group_name_H-M   'P 1'
#
loop_
_entity.id
_entity.type
_entity.pdbx_description
1 polymer ?
#
loop_
_entity_poly.entity_id
_entity_poly.type
_entity_poly.pdbx_seq_one_letter_code
_entity_poly.pdbx_strand_id
1 'polypeptide(L)'
;MYSDNYFYLSHKGYFFAQVTGYYNFTIKDADDIAYVWMGDAAYSGWTGGPSGGNYVAKARCCWPPENTNTTTYWMEAETYVPFRIVLGQQDGSTSVGLTITAPDGTVILQTGKESDYVVQYSCDGTAPPFPDWGYE
;
A
#
# COMPACT_ATOMS: atom_id res chain seq x y z
N MET A 1 -10.59 -30.10 6.64
CA MET A 1 -10.94 -28.81 6.02
C MET A 1 -9.68 -27.99 6.11
N TYR A 2 -8.97 -27.78 5.00
CA TYR A 2 -7.83 -26.85 5.01
C TYR A 2 -8.44 -25.48 5.31
N SER A 3 -8.03 -24.84 6.41
CA SER A 3 -8.43 -23.46 6.61
C SER A 3 -7.65 -22.62 5.61
N ASP A 4 -8.34 -21.83 4.81
CA ASP A 4 -7.75 -20.83 3.90
C ASP A 4 -7.15 -19.64 4.70
N ASN A 5 -6.58 -19.90 5.87
CA ASN A 5 -6.07 -18.87 6.78
C ASN A 5 -4.57 -18.59 6.54
N TYR A 6 -3.96 -19.18 5.52
CA TYR A 6 -2.60 -18.86 5.10
C TYR A 6 -2.64 -18.32 3.69
N PHE A 7 -2.43 -17.02 3.54
CA PHE A 7 -2.40 -16.41 2.22
C PHE A 7 -1.53 -15.17 2.18
N TYR A 8 -1.16 -14.82 0.95
CA TYR A 8 -0.62 -13.51 0.63
C TYR A 8 -1.60 -12.82 -0.33
N LEU A 9 -1.97 -11.59 0.02
CA LEU A 9 -2.72 -10.71 -0.87
C LEU A 9 -1.79 -9.58 -1.30
N SER A 10 -1.65 -9.38 -2.60
CA SER A 10 -0.89 -8.26 -3.16
C SER A 10 -1.82 -7.36 -3.97
N HIS A 11 -2.08 -6.17 -3.46
CA HIS A 11 -2.82 -5.13 -4.16
C HIS A 11 -1.84 -4.10 -4.73
N LYS A 12 -1.96 -3.78 -6.02
CA LYS A 12 -1.06 -2.88 -6.72
C LYS A 12 -1.84 -1.96 -7.66
N GLY A 13 -1.30 -0.78 -7.90
CA GLY A 13 -1.91 0.23 -8.75
C GLY A 13 -1.18 1.56 -8.62
N TYR A 14 -1.90 2.64 -8.90
CA TYR A 14 -1.40 3.99 -8.84
C TYR A 14 -2.23 4.85 -7.90
N PHE A 15 -1.54 5.69 -7.12
CA PHE A 15 -2.15 6.87 -6.51
C PHE A 15 -1.94 8.03 -7.46
N PHE A 16 -3.02 8.65 -7.91
CA PHE A 16 -2.91 9.94 -8.59
C PHE A 16 -2.68 11.02 -7.53
N ALA A 17 -1.67 11.86 -7.69
CA ALA A 17 -1.36 12.97 -6.79
C ALA A 17 -1.96 14.28 -7.32
N GLN A 18 -2.73 14.97 -6.48
CA GLN A 18 -3.51 16.17 -6.80
C GLN A 18 -2.70 17.44 -6.50
N VAL A 19 -1.80 17.36 -5.52
CA VAL A 19 -0.97 18.47 -5.06
C VAL A 19 0.44 17.96 -4.79
N THR A 20 1.45 18.81 -4.98
CA THR A 20 2.84 18.45 -4.66
C THR A 20 3.05 18.50 -3.14
N GLY A 21 3.67 17.47 -2.58
CA GLY A 21 4.14 17.48 -1.20
C GLY A 21 4.24 16.11 -0.54
N TYR A 22 4.38 16.12 0.79
CA TYR A 22 4.40 14.90 1.60
C TYR A 22 2.98 14.40 1.93
N TYR A 23 2.62 13.28 1.33
CA TYR A 23 1.41 12.55 1.66
C TYR A 23 1.67 11.65 2.87
N ASN A 24 0.70 11.57 3.78
CA ASN A 24 0.75 10.66 4.94
C ASN A 24 0.10 9.34 4.57
N PHE A 25 0.82 8.24 4.79
CA PHE A 25 0.36 6.87 4.58
C PHE A 25 0.29 6.17 5.93
N THR A 26 -0.89 5.72 6.31
CA THR A 26 -1.09 4.98 7.55
C THR A 26 -1.61 3.58 7.24
N ILE A 27 -0.81 2.57 7.61
CA ILE A 27 -1.31 1.21 7.82
C ILE A 27 -1.86 1.15 9.23
N LYS A 28 -3.04 0.57 9.43
CA LYS A 28 -3.70 0.46 10.73
C LYS A 28 -4.24 -0.95 10.93
N ASP A 29 -4.18 -1.45 12.17
CA ASP A 29 -4.75 -2.72 12.59
C ASP A 29 -4.31 -3.90 11.69
N ALA A 30 -3.03 -3.94 11.30
CA ALA A 30 -2.51 -5.03 10.49
C ALA A 30 -2.51 -6.35 11.28
N ASP A 31 -3.12 -7.38 10.71
CA ASP A 31 -3.17 -8.74 11.23
C ASP A 31 -3.10 -9.74 10.05
N ASP A 32 -2.00 -10.45 9.80
CA ASP A 32 -0.80 -10.56 10.66
C ASP A 32 0.32 -9.59 10.32
N ILE A 33 0.53 -9.30 9.05
CA ILE A 33 1.59 -8.38 8.62
C ILE A 33 1.24 -7.71 7.31
N ALA A 34 1.46 -6.40 7.24
CA ALA A 34 1.26 -5.62 6.04
C ALA A 34 2.50 -4.78 5.71
N TYR A 35 2.78 -4.66 4.42
CA TYR A 35 3.88 -3.88 3.87
C TYR A 35 3.35 -2.96 2.77
N VAL A 36 3.94 -1.77 2.66
CA VAL A 36 3.66 -0.82 1.58
C VAL A 36 4.95 -0.48 0.86
N TRP A 37 4.95 -0.57 -0.46
CA TRP A 37 5.97 -0.03 -1.35
C TRP A 37 5.38 1.08 -2.19
N MET A 38 6.23 2.03 -2.59
CA MET A 38 5.87 3.18 -3.41
C MET A 38 6.93 3.37 -4.50
N GLY A 39 6.55 4.03 -5.60
CA GLY A 39 7.46 4.34 -6.71
C GLY A 39 8.00 3.08 -7.40
N ASP A 40 9.25 3.15 -7.87
CA ASP A 40 9.89 2.08 -8.65
C ASP A 40 9.88 0.74 -7.90
N ALA A 41 10.09 0.77 -6.57
CA ALA A 41 10.08 -0.43 -5.74
C ALA A 41 8.72 -1.11 -5.71
N ALA A 42 7.60 -0.38 -5.83
CA ALA A 42 6.29 -0.99 -5.94
C ALA A 42 6.08 -1.71 -7.28
N TYR A 43 6.59 -1.10 -8.34
CA TYR A 43 6.47 -1.56 -9.72
C TYR A 43 7.27 -2.85 -9.96
N SER A 44 8.54 -2.84 -9.54
CA SER A 44 9.47 -3.97 -9.71
C SER A 44 10.51 -4.05 -8.59
N GLY A 45 11.02 -5.25 -8.30
CA GLY A 45 12.10 -5.43 -7.32
C GLY A 45 11.71 -5.14 -5.86
N TRP A 46 10.42 -5.23 -5.52
CA TRP A 46 9.94 -5.17 -4.15
C TRP A 46 10.54 -6.32 -3.32
N THR A 47 10.97 -6.01 -2.11
CA THR A 47 11.52 -6.97 -1.14
C THR A 47 10.92 -6.74 0.24
N GLY A 48 10.70 -7.82 0.98
CA GLY A 48 10.15 -7.78 2.33
C GLY A 48 10.41 -9.08 3.08
N GLY A 49 9.95 -9.14 4.34
CA GLY A 49 10.12 -10.32 5.20
C GLY A 49 10.92 -10.02 6.48
N PRO A 50 11.28 -11.07 7.24
CA PRO A 50 11.87 -10.94 8.57
C PRO A 50 13.27 -10.30 8.56
N SER A 51 14.00 -10.41 7.45
CA SER A 51 15.35 -9.83 7.28
C SER A 51 15.36 -8.37 6.82
N GLY A 52 14.18 -7.74 6.69
CA GLY A 52 14.04 -6.38 6.15
C GLY A 52 13.63 -6.37 4.67
N GLY A 53 13.56 -5.17 4.09
CA GLY A 53 13.13 -4.95 2.71
C GLY A 53 13.11 -3.47 2.36
N ASN A 54 12.78 -3.16 1.10
CA ASN A 54 12.70 -1.79 0.56
C ASN A 54 11.28 -1.19 0.63
N TYR A 55 10.46 -1.65 1.57
CA TYR A 55 9.14 -1.08 1.85
C TYR A 55 9.26 0.29 2.52
N VAL A 56 8.29 1.18 2.29
CA VAL A 56 8.21 2.49 2.96
C VAL A 56 7.47 2.42 4.29
N ALA A 57 6.62 1.41 4.48
CA ALA A 57 5.92 1.14 5.73
C ALA A 57 5.74 -0.34 5.97
N LYS A 58 5.74 -0.72 7.24
CA LYS A 58 5.43 -2.07 7.73
C LYS A 58 4.65 -1.97 9.03
N ALA A 59 3.56 -2.72 9.12
CA ALA A 59 2.82 -2.92 10.36
C ALA A 59 2.65 -4.43 10.58
N ARG A 60 2.74 -4.86 11.84
CA ARG A 60 2.63 -6.26 12.23
C ARG A 60 1.66 -6.39 13.38
N CYS A 61 0.87 -7.46 13.38
CA CYS A 61 -0.02 -7.84 14.46
C CYS A 61 0.69 -7.78 15.83
N CYS A 62 -0.05 -7.61 16.92
CA CYS A 62 -1.53 -7.58 16.98
C CYS A 62 -2.04 -6.31 17.67
N TRP A 63 -1.14 -5.63 18.37
CA TRP A 63 -1.49 -4.53 19.25
C TRP A 63 -0.73 -3.27 18.84
N PRO A 64 -1.28 -2.09 19.14
CA PRO A 64 -0.53 -0.86 19.01
C PRO A 64 0.68 -0.84 19.95
N PRO A 65 1.80 -0.20 19.56
CA PRO A 65 1.93 0.55 18.31
C PRO A 65 2.29 -0.31 17.08
N GLU A 66 2.68 -1.57 17.22
CA GLU A 66 3.27 -2.37 16.13
C GLU A 66 2.32 -2.64 14.96
N ASN A 67 1.02 -2.76 15.26
CA ASN A 67 -0.02 -3.04 14.25
C ASN A 67 -0.40 -1.80 13.42
N THR A 68 0.23 -0.65 13.69
CA THR A 68 -0.03 0.62 13.02
C THR A 68 1.28 1.29 12.65
N ASN A 69 1.39 1.81 11.43
CA ASN A 69 2.57 2.56 11.01
C ASN A 69 2.16 3.71 10.10
N THR A 70 2.60 4.92 10.43
CA THR A 70 2.44 6.11 9.60
C THR A 70 3.80 6.52 9.04
N THR A 71 3.88 6.66 7.72
CA THR A 71 5.03 7.18 7.01
C THR A 71 4.62 8.33 6.09
N THR A 72 5.58 9.10 5.60
CA THR A 72 5.34 10.10 4.57
C THR A 72 6.04 9.73 3.27
N TYR A 73 5.44 10.13 2.15
CA TYR A 73 6.03 9.95 0.83
C TYR A 73 5.83 11.23 0.00
N TRP A 74 6.91 11.72 -0.61
CA TRP A 74 6.86 12.90 -1.48
C TRP A 74 6.25 12.53 -2.83
N MET A 75 5.31 13.34 -3.30
CA MET A 75 4.68 13.18 -4.61
C MET A 75 4.63 14.52 -5.32
N GLU A 76 4.77 14.49 -6.64
CA GLU A 76 4.52 15.64 -7.50
C GLU A 76 3.07 15.65 -7.95
N ALA A 77 2.44 16.82 -7.99
CA ALA A 77 1.09 16.98 -8.52
C ALA A 77 0.98 16.43 -9.95
N GLU A 78 -0.21 15.96 -10.29
CA GLU A 78 -0.59 15.41 -11.59
C GLU A 78 0.26 14.20 -12.03
N THR A 79 0.80 13.46 -11.07
CA THR A 79 1.55 12.22 -11.34
C THR A 79 0.84 11.01 -10.78
N TYR A 80 0.96 9.88 -11.49
CA TYR A 80 0.56 8.58 -11.01
C TYR A 80 1.74 7.92 -10.30
N VAL A 81 1.68 7.81 -8.99
CA VAL A 81 2.72 7.16 -8.18
C VAL A 81 2.36 5.69 -8.00
N PRO A 82 3.20 4.74 -8.49
CA PRO A 82 2.96 3.32 -8.30
C PRO A 82 2.98 2.97 -6.81
N PHE A 83 2.08 2.08 -6.41
CA PHE A 83 2.04 1.52 -5.07
C PHE A 83 1.82 0.01 -5.09
N ARG A 84 2.28 -0.65 -4.03
CA ARG A 84 2.00 -2.05 -3.75
C ARG A 84 1.76 -2.23 -2.26
N ILE A 85 0.75 -3.00 -1.93
CA ILE A 85 0.39 -3.37 -0.57
C ILE A 85 0.34 -4.89 -0.51
N VAL A 86 1.16 -5.47 0.35
CA VAL A 86 1.16 -6.91 0.58
C VAL A 86 0.70 -7.17 2.00
N LEU A 87 -0.36 -7.96 2.13
CA LEU A 87 -0.81 -8.58 3.36
C LEU A 87 -0.32 -10.02 3.38
N GLY A 88 0.41 -10.40 4.43
CA GLY A 88 0.69 -11.77 4.78
C GLY A 88 -0.18 -12.18 5.96
N GLN A 89 -0.94 -13.25 5.80
CA GLN A 89 -1.85 -13.79 6.81
C GLN A 89 -1.36 -15.18 7.25
N GLN A 90 -1.32 -15.38 8.56
CA GLN A 90 -0.87 -16.56 9.27
C GLN A 90 -1.88 -16.99 10.35
N ASP A 91 -2.86 -17.79 9.95
CA ASP A 91 -3.92 -18.35 10.80
C ASP A 91 -4.72 -17.36 11.68
N GLY A 92 -5.99 -17.66 11.92
CA GLY A 92 -6.86 -16.84 12.76
C GLY A 92 -7.48 -15.63 12.05
N SER A 93 -7.52 -14.48 12.75
CA SER A 93 -8.19 -13.26 12.27
C SER A 93 -7.34 -12.54 11.24
N THR A 94 -7.97 -11.74 10.37
CA THR A 94 -7.27 -10.94 9.37
C THR A 94 -7.82 -9.52 9.33
N SER A 95 -6.94 -8.54 9.31
CA SER A 95 -7.30 -7.15 9.10
C SER A 95 -6.16 -6.35 8.48
N VAL A 96 -6.52 -5.36 7.66
CA VAL A 96 -5.61 -4.31 7.24
C VAL A 96 -6.43 -3.06 6.94
N GLY A 97 -6.10 -1.97 7.61
CA GLY A 97 -6.62 -0.64 7.35
C GLY A 97 -5.58 0.22 6.65
N LEU A 98 -6.03 1.00 5.68
CA LEU A 98 -5.23 2.00 4.98
C LEU A 98 -5.93 3.35 5.01
N THR A 99 -5.14 4.38 5.27
CA THR A 99 -5.53 5.77 5.13
C THR A 99 -4.40 6.54 4.45
N ILE A 100 -4.75 7.37 3.48
CA ILE A 100 -3.82 8.25 2.79
C ILE A 100 -4.38 9.67 2.84
N THR A 101 -3.56 10.61 3.29
CA THR A 101 -3.94 12.03 3.40
C THR A 101 -2.92 12.89 2.65
N ALA A 102 -3.41 13.77 1.78
CA ALA A 102 -2.63 14.74 1.06
C ALA A 102 -2.07 15.86 1.97
N PRO A 103 -1.04 16.60 1.52
CA PRO A 103 -0.48 17.73 2.25
C PRO A 103 -1.49 18.81 2.64
N ASP A 104 -2.54 18.99 1.84
CA ASP A 104 -3.62 19.97 2.09
C ASP A 104 -4.71 19.46 3.05
N GLY A 105 -4.57 18.22 3.55
CA GLY A 105 -5.53 17.58 4.44
C GLY A 105 -6.62 16.76 3.74
N THR A 106 -6.65 16.75 2.40
CA THR A 106 -7.58 15.91 1.64
C THR A 106 -7.34 14.43 1.93
N VAL A 107 -8.39 13.68 2.29
CA VAL A 107 -8.30 12.22 2.47
C VAL A 107 -8.43 11.57 1.09
N ILE A 108 -7.33 11.00 0.61
CA ILE A 108 -7.22 10.34 -0.69
C ILE A 108 -7.82 8.95 -0.64
N LEU A 109 -7.51 8.19 0.41
CA LEU A 109 -8.00 6.84 0.63
C LEU A 109 -8.34 6.68 2.11
N GLN A 110 -9.45 6.01 2.39
CA GLN A 110 -9.81 5.57 3.73
C GLN A 110 -10.49 4.21 3.64
N THR A 111 -10.12 3.32 4.56
CA THR A 111 -10.74 1.98 4.67
C THR A 111 -12.26 2.07 4.70
N GLY A 112 -12.92 1.25 3.88
CA GLY A 112 -14.38 1.20 3.78
C GLY A 112 -15.02 2.32 2.95
N LYS A 113 -14.21 3.15 2.27
CA LYS A 113 -14.69 4.18 1.34
C LYS A 113 -14.03 4.02 -0.03
N GLU A 114 -14.81 4.26 -1.07
CA GLU A 114 -14.30 4.34 -2.44
C GLU A 114 -13.39 5.58 -2.59
N SER A 115 -12.49 5.52 -3.57
CA SER A 115 -11.57 6.62 -3.89
C SER A 115 -11.41 6.74 -5.39
N ASP A 116 -11.59 7.96 -5.91
CA ASP A 116 -11.37 8.31 -7.32
C ASP A 116 -9.89 8.43 -7.69
N TYR A 117 -8.99 8.33 -6.69
CA TYR A 117 -7.57 8.62 -6.82
C TYR A 117 -6.68 7.38 -6.72
N VAL A 118 -7.29 6.23 -6.42
CA VAL A 118 -6.64 4.93 -6.45
C VAL A 118 -7.08 4.21 -7.72
N VAL A 119 -6.18 4.05 -8.68
CA VAL A 119 -6.52 3.50 -9.99
C VAL A 119 -5.62 2.32 -10.34
N GLN A 120 -6.17 1.36 -11.08
CA GLN A 120 -5.37 0.22 -11.57
C GLN A 120 -4.49 0.60 -12.77
N TYR A 121 -4.96 1.53 -13.59
CA TYR A 121 -4.28 2.04 -14.78
C TYR A 121 -4.36 3.57 -14.79
N SER A 122 -3.39 4.24 -15.40
CA SER A 122 -3.49 5.68 -15.64
C SER A 122 -4.66 5.99 -16.57
N CYS A 123 -5.46 6.99 -16.21
CA CYS A 123 -6.64 7.36 -16.98
C CYS A 123 -6.28 8.00 -18.35
N ASP A 124 -5.07 8.54 -18.45
CA ASP A 124 -4.53 9.23 -19.63
C ASP A 124 -3.43 8.44 -20.36
N GLY A 125 -3.09 7.24 -19.87
CA GLY A 125 -2.05 6.39 -20.44
C GLY A 125 -0.61 6.85 -20.16
N THR A 126 -0.39 7.82 -19.26
CA THR A 126 0.96 8.34 -18.94
C THR A 126 1.77 7.41 -18.03
N ALA A 127 1.10 6.62 -17.20
CA ALA A 127 1.74 5.61 -16.36
C ALA A 127 1.64 4.23 -17.01
N PRO A 128 2.74 3.46 -17.08
CA PRO A 128 2.72 2.13 -17.67
C PRO A 128 1.81 1.19 -16.87
N PRO A 129 1.24 0.13 -17.46
CA PRO A 129 0.56 -0.90 -16.68
C PRO A 129 1.57 -1.65 -15.81
N PHE A 130 1.14 -2.16 -14.65
CA PHE A 130 1.97 -3.10 -13.88
C PHE A 130 2.20 -4.39 -14.68
N PRO A 131 3.39 -5.02 -14.57
CA PRO A 131 3.61 -6.34 -15.15
C PRO A 131 2.65 -7.37 -14.58
N ASP A 132 2.43 -8.46 -15.31
CA ASP A 132 1.71 -9.63 -14.78
C ASP A 132 2.42 -10.18 -13.54
N TRP A 133 1.66 -10.84 -12.67
CA TRP A 133 2.22 -11.44 -11.47
C TRP A 133 3.37 -12.39 -11.80
N GLY A 134 4.51 -12.25 -11.12
CA GLY A 134 5.72 -13.04 -11.35
C GLY A 134 6.66 -12.52 -12.43
N TYR A 135 6.31 -11.42 -13.13
CA TYR A 135 7.16 -10.73 -14.10
C TYR A 135 7.60 -9.34 -13.61
N GLU A 136 7.65 -9.17 -12.30
CA GLU A 136 7.89 -7.93 -11.56
C GLU A 136 9.31 -7.92 -10.96
#